data_AF-A0A812JG04-F1
#
_entry.id   AF-A0A812JG04-F1
#
_cell.length_a   1.000
_cell.length_b   1.000
_cell.length_c   1.000
_cell.angle_alpha   90.00
_cell.angle_beta   90.00
_cell.angle_gamma   90.00
#
_symmetry.space_group_name_H-M   'P 1'
#
loop_
_entity.id
_entity.type
_entity.pdbx_description
1 polymer ?
#
loop_
_entity_poly.entity_id
_entity_poly.type
_entity_poly.pdbx_seq_one_letter_code
_entity_poly.pdbx_strand_id
1 'polypeptide(L)'
;MNNDSWSVDIGDLKWNIRLWDWTWCGDTGATCKSGEVGDAIELDITVQNMGGGSASKKDGSNKTVSLGGAAEFQLSTQVQTDCTWVEMAADYPMVTTQGSSSTITFRFPSFSSSSLYDPVISGSCTELGLDCSGDSTDGSATGAESTSASATVGAGAVAAALAAAATASAYIV
;
A
#
# COMPACT_ATOMS: atom_id res chain seq x y z
N MET A 1 -2.54 -9.98 16.46
CA MET A 1 -3.46 -8.89 16.12
C MET A 1 -2.63 -7.62 16.13
N ASN A 2 -2.53 -6.91 15.00
CA ASN A 2 -2.06 -5.53 14.98
C ASN A 2 -3.07 -4.67 15.77
N ASN A 3 -2.61 -3.74 16.61
CA ASN A 3 -3.43 -2.86 17.44
C ASN A 3 -3.58 -1.45 16.84
N ASP A 4 -3.22 -1.25 15.58
CA ASP A 4 -3.43 -0.02 14.84
C ASP A 4 -4.92 0.10 14.45
N SER A 5 -5.59 1.14 14.95
CA SER A 5 -6.97 1.49 14.62
C SER A 5 -7.00 2.88 14.00
N TRP A 6 -7.75 3.04 12.91
CA TRP A 6 -7.88 4.30 12.17
C TRP A 6 -9.36 4.66 12.08
N SER A 7 -9.69 5.95 12.21
CA SER A 7 -11.02 6.43 11.81
C SER A 7 -11.12 6.36 10.29
N VAL A 8 -12.30 6.01 9.78
CA VAL A 8 -12.58 5.97 8.34
C VAL A 8 -13.73 6.93 8.07
N ASP A 9 -13.51 7.87 7.17
CA ASP A 9 -14.47 8.89 6.76
C ASP A 9 -14.91 8.70 5.29
N ILE A 10 -16.01 9.35 4.90
CA ILE A 10 -16.46 9.34 3.50
C ILE A 10 -15.38 10.00 2.64
N GLY A 11 -14.89 9.26 1.65
CA GLY A 11 -13.79 9.67 0.78
C GLY A 11 -12.53 8.84 1.00
N ASP A 12 -12.40 8.13 2.12
CA ASP A 12 -11.23 7.30 2.37
C ASP A 12 -11.17 6.10 1.43
N LEU A 13 -9.98 5.83 0.91
CA LEU A 13 -9.69 4.67 0.07
C LEU A 13 -8.93 3.61 0.88
N LYS A 14 -9.55 2.43 1.00
CA LYS A 14 -8.91 1.24 1.56
C LYS A 14 -8.53 0.27 0.45
N TRP A 15 -7.31 -0.20 0.52
CA TRP A 15 -6.77 -1.19 -0.42
C TRP A 15 -5.84 -2.12 0.32
N ASN A 16 -5.58 -3.28 -0.25
CA ASN A 16 -4.78 -4.33 0.39
C ASN A 16 -3.74 -4.89 -0.58
N ILE A 17 -2.54 -5.14 -0.06
CA ILE A 17 -1.45 -5.85 -0.71
C ILE A 17 -1.48 -7.29 -0.22
N ARG A 18 -1.46 -8.22 -1.16
CA ARG A 18 -1.23 -9.64 -0.88
C ARG A 18 -0.14 -10.18 -1.79
N LEU A 19 0.94 -10.63 -1.17
CA LEU A 19 2.00 -11.41 -1.81
C LEU A 19 1.79 -12.88 -1.47
N TRP A 20 1.82 -13.76 -2.45
CA TRP A 20 1.59 -15.20 -2.30
C TRP A 20 2.26 -15.94 -3.47
N ASP A 21 2.46 -17.25 -3.32
CA ASP A 21 3.10 -18.12 -4.32
C ASP A 21 4.44 -17.57 -4.83
N TRP A 22 5.28 -17.12 -3.90
CA TRP A 22 6.60 -16.58 -4.20
C TRP A 22 7.67 -17.67 -4.10
N THR A 23 8.57 -17.68 -5.08
CA THR A 23 9.76 -18.55 -5.07
C THR A 23 10.97 -17.70 -4.69
N TRP A 24 11.62 -18.03 -3.58
CA TRP A 24 12.75 -17.26 -3.06
C TRP A 24 14.07 -17.72 -3.69
N CYS A 25 15.00 -16.78 -3.83
CA CYS A 25 16.36 -17.15 -4.22
C CYS A 25 17.01 -17.96 -3.10
N GLY A 26 17.44 -19.19 -3.43
CA GLY A 26 17.86 -20.18 -2.45
C GLY A 26 16.93 -21.38 -2.35
N ASP A 27 15.68 -21.27 -2.84
CA ASP A 27 14.76 -22.39 -2.93
C ASP A 27 15.21 -23.41 -3.98
N THR A 28 14.85 -24.68 -3.76
CA THR A 28 15.12 -25.75 -4.73
C THR A 28 14.41 -25.46 -6.05
N GLY A 29 15.19 -25.25 -7.11
CA GLY A 29 14.65 -24.93 -8.44
C GLY A 29 14.49 -23.44 -8.74
N ALA A 30 14.85 -22.56 -7.79
CA ALA A 30 14.90 -21.12 -8.04
C ALA A 30 15.99 -20.77 -9.06
N THR A 31 15.64 -19.97 -10.08
CA THR A 31 16.60 -19.41 -11.02
C THR A 31 16.84 -17.96 -10.67
N CYS A 32 17.94 -17.68 -9.98
CA CYS A 32 18.32 -16.33 -9.56
C CYS A 32 19.67 -15.93 -10.16
N LYS A 33 19.97 -14.63 -10.10
CA LYS A 33 21.34 -14.16 -10.38
C LYS A 33 22.28 -14.85 -9.39
N SER A 34 23.44 -15.30 -9.89
CA SER A 34 24.31 -16.25 -9.18
C SER A 34 24.71 -15.76 -7.78
N GLY A 35 24.35 -16.53 -6.75
CA GLY A 35 24.88 -16.40 -5.38
C GLY A 35 24.06 -15.55 -4.41
N GLU A 36 22.94 -14.98 -4.84
CA GLU A 36 22.07 -14.16 -3.98
C GLU A 36 21.00 -15.04 -3.30
N VAL A 37 20.83 -14.87 -1.99
CA VAL A 37 19.68 -15.38 -1.23
C VAL A 37 18.80 -14.17 -0.95
N GLY A 38 17.62 -14.15 -1.53
CA GLY A 38 16.67 -13.04 -1.34
C GLY A 38 15.97 -13.21 -0.01
N ASP A 39 16.04 -12.21 0.85
CA ASP A 39 15.47 -12.28 2.20
C ASP A 39 14.22 -11.41 2.38
N ALA A 40 13.91 -10.58 1.39
CA ALA A 40 12.74 -9.72 1.36
C ALA A 40 12.26 -9.43 -0.06
N ILE A 41 11.02 -8.95 -0.15
CA ILE A 41 10.46 -8.32 -1.36
C ILE A 41 10.28 -6.83 -1.06
N GLU A 42 10.84 -5.99 -1.92
CA GLU A 42 10.50 -4.57 -1.95
C GLU A 42 9.40 -4.34 -2.98
N LEU A 43 8.31 -3.71 -2.54
CA LEU A 43 7.21 -3.25 -3.36
C LEU A 43 7.19 -1.74 -3.34
N ASP A 44 7.53 -1.14 -4.47
CA ASP A 44 7.41 0.30 -4.69
C ASP A 44 6.01 0.60 -5.20
N ILE A 45 5.33 1.55 -4.57
CA ILE A 45 4.11 2.15 -5.08
C ILE A 45 4.36 3.64 -5.24
N THR A 46 4.33 4.10 -6.49
CA THR A 46 4.49 5.51 -6.82
C THR A 46 3.13 6.11 -7.07
N VAL A 47 2.81 7.19 -6.39
CA VAL A 47 1.60 7.99 -6.60
C VAL A 47 1.98 9.41 -7.04
N GLN A 48 1.13 10.03 -7.85
CA GLN A 48 1.23 11.47 -8.08
C GLN A 48 0.84 12.22 -6.81
N ASN A 49 1.55 13.30 -6.51
CA ASN A 49 1.20 14.17 -5.41
C ASN A 49 -0.14 14.87 -5.69
N MET A 50 -0.98 14.96 -4.68
CA MET A 50 -2.32 15.56 -4.76
C MET A 50 -2.28 17.05 -4.44
N GLY A 51 -3.29 17.80 -4.92
CA GLY A 51 -3.50 19.21 -4.56
C GLY A 51 -2.35 20.18 -4.92
N GLY A 52 -1.42 19.77 -5.79
CA GLY A 52 -0.24 20.57 -6.16
C GLY A 52 0.83 20.68 -5.06
N GLY A 53 0.69 19.93 -3.96
CA GLY A 53 1.65 19.87 -2.87
C GLY A 53 2.77 18.84 -3.11
N SER A 54 3.73 18.78 -2.19
CA SER A 54 4.70 17.69 -2.12
C SER A 54 4.33 16.74 -1.00
N ALA A 55 4.52 15.44 -1.20
CA ALA A 55 4.34 14.51 -0.10
C ALA A 55 5.40 14.75 0.98
N SER A 56 5.03 14.51 2.22
CA SER A 56 5.93 14.63 3.36
C SER A 56 5.47 13.73 4.49
N LYS A 57 6.44 13.16 5.22
CA LYS A 57 6.15 12.52 6.51
C LYS A 57 5.63 13.59 7.46
N LYS A 58 4.53 13.32 8.14
CA LYS A 58 3.99 14.27 9.12
C LYS A 58 4.83 14.21 10.39
N ASP A 59 5.21 15.36 10.93
CA ASP A 59 6.08 15.44 12.11
C ASP A 59 5.52 14.60 13.27
N GLY A 60 6.37 13.73 13.82
CA GLY A 60 6.03 12.87 14.97
C GLY A 60 5.33 11.55 14.63
N SER A 61 5.11 11.20 13.36
CA SER A 61 4.51 9.92 12.95
C SER A 61 5.24 9.28 11.76
N ASN A 62 5.77 8.07 11.95
CA ASN A 62 6.27 7.23 10.85
C ASN A 62 5.12 6.57 10.06
N LYS A 63 3.88 6.78 10.52
CA LYS A 63 2.67 6.10 10.08
C LYS A 63 1.78 6.99 9.23
N THR A 64 2.04 8.30 9.16
CA THR A 64 1.22 9.24 8.41
C THR A 64 2.05 10.03 7.42
N VAL A 65 1.67 9.97 6.15
CA VAL A 65 2.41 10.60 5.04
C VAL A 65 1.42 11.46 4.27
N SER A 66 1.58 12.78 4.30
CA SER A 66 0.81 13.66 3.42
C SER A 66 1.17 13.35 1.97
N LEU A 67 0.19 13.35 1.07
CA LEU A 67 0.40 13.25 -0.37
C LEU A 67 0.38 14.61 -1.08
N GLY A 68 0.31 15.71 -0.32
CA GLY A 68 -0.08 17.03 -0.83
C GLY A 68 -1.60 17.23 -0.79
N GLY A 69 -2.04 18.49 -0.72
CA GLY A 69 -3.44 18.81 -0.41
C GLY A 69 -3.83 18.32 0.99
N ALA A 70 -5.04 17.78 1.14
CA ALA A 70 -5.53 17.14 2.37
C ALA A 70 -5.55 15.60 2.31
N ALA A 71 -4.93 14.99 1.28
CA ALA A 71 -4.78 13.54 1.19
C ALA A 71 -3.60 13.05 2.05
N GLU A 72 -3.81 11.99 2.83
CA GLU A 72 -2.80 11.39 3.70
C GLU A 72 -2.83 9.85 3.58
N PHE A 73 -1.65 9.23 3.49
CA PHE A 73 -1.47 7.80 3.70
C PHE A 73 -1.38 7.51 5.19
N GLN A 74 -2.09 6.48 5.60
CA GLN A 74 -2.07 5.88 6.91
C GLN A 74 -1.44 4.48 6.79
N LEU A 75 -0.23 4.34 7.32
CA LEU A 75 0.70 3.23 7.14
C LEU A 75 1.03 2.55 8.47
N SER A 76 1.13 1.24 8.48
CA SER A 76 1.70 0.47 9.59
C SER A 76 3.16 0.12 9.31
N THR A 77 3.96 -0.07 10.36
CA THR A 77 5.30 -0.64 10.25
C THR A 77 5.26 -2.17 10.20
N GLN A 78 4.08 -2.78 10.39
CA GLN A 78 3.91 -4.23 10.44
C GLN A 78 3.24 -4.77 9.18
N VAL A 79 3.67 -5.97 8.79
CA VAL A 79 3.00 -6.80 7.78
C VAL A 79 2.55 -8.11 8.44
N GLN A 80 1.52 -8.74 7.92
CA GLN A 80 1.12 -10.08 8.36
C GLN A 80 1.76 -11.13 7.44
N THR A 81 2.77 -11.81 7.93
CA THR A 81 3.47 -12.91 7.26
C THR A 81 3.05 -14.24 7.87
N ASP A 82 2.53 -15.16 7.06
CA ASP A 82 2.11 -16.50 7.50
C ASP A 82 1.26 -16.46 8.78
N CYS A 83 0.22 -15.62 8.76
CA CYS A 83 -0.72 -15.34 9.87
C CYS A 83 -0.11 -14.64 11.11
N THR A 84 1.16 -14.26 11.08
CA THR A 84 1.87 -13.59 12.16
C THR A 84 2.17 -12.14 11.80
N TRP A 85 1.87 -11.20 12.70
CA TRP A 85 2.25 -9.80 12.51
C TRP A 85 3.72 -9.63 12.87
N VAL A 86 4.51 -9.12 11.92
CA VAL A 86 5.94 -8.89 12.07
C VAL A 86 6.26 -7.45 11.68
N GLU A 87 7.25 -6.84 12.33
CA GLU A 87 7.77 -5.53 11.90
C GLU A 87 8.50 -5.68 10.56
N MET A 88 8.29 -4.72 9.66
CA MET A 88 9.16 -4.52 8.52
C MET A 88 10.56 -4.11 9.00
N ALA A 89 11.53 -4.13 8.08
CA ALA A 89 12.87 -3.62 8.36
C ALA A 89 12.81 -2.15 8.85
N ALA A 90 13.81 -1.73 9.64
CA ALA A 90 13.90 -0.36 10.13
C ALA A 90 13.78 0.66 8.98
N ASP A 91 13.10 1.77 9.25
CA ASP A 91 12.78 2.84 8.30
C ASP A 91 11.75 2.51 7.21
N TYR A 92 11.20 1.29 7.19
CA TYR A 92 10.08 0.91 6.32
C TYR A 92 8.69 1.04 7.02
N PRO A 93 7.63 1.41 6.28
CA PRO A 93 7.64 1.74 4.86
C PRO A 93 8.39 3.06 4.60
N MET A 94 9.25 3.03 3.58
CA MET A 94 10.08 4.17 3.23
C MET A 94 9.32 5.07 2.27
N VAL A 95 9.43 6.39 2.45
CA VAL A 95 8.81 7.36 1.55
C VAL A 95 9.88 8.21 0.93
N THR A 96 9.89 8.26 -0.40
CA THR A 96 10.75 9.14 -1.18
C THR A 96 9.89 10.00 -2.08
N THR A 97 10.22 11.30 -2.18
CA THR A 97 9.50 12.24 -3.04
C THR A 97 10.44 12.75 -4.11
N GLN A 98 10.02 12.64 -5.36
CA GLN A 98 10.78 13.13 -6.51
C GLN A 98 9.85 13.94 -7.42
N GLY A 99 10.07 15.25 -7.48
CA GLY A 99 9.24 16.16 -8.27
C GLY A 99 7.77 16.12 -7.83
N SER A 100 6.87 15.79 -8.76
CA SER A 100 5.43 15.72 -8.53
C SER A 100 4.93 14.34 -8.10
N SER A 101 5.82 13.40 -7.78
CA SER A 101 5.45 12.04 -7.41
C SER A 101 6.13 11.62 -6.12
N SER A 102 5.51 10.67 -5.44
CA SER A 102 6.03 10.06 -4.22
C SER A 102 5.94 8.56 -4.28
N THR A 103 7.05 7.91 -3.97
CA THR A 103 7.19 6.45 -3.94
C THR A 103 7.22 5.99 -2.51
N ILE A 104 6.32 5.07 -2.18
CA ILE A 104 6.26 4.35 -0.92
C ILE A 104 6.81 2.96 -1.17
N THR A 105 7.92 2.64 -0.54
CA THR A 105 8.55 1.32 -0.60
C THR A 105 8.14 0.52 0.63
N PHE A 106 7.43 -0.58 0.40
CA PHE A 106 7.10 -1.57 1.41
C PHE A 106 8.13 -2.70 1.34
N ARG A 107 8.61 -3.18 2.49
CA ARG A 107 9.55 -4.30 2.54
C ARG A 107 8.96 -5.49 3.30
N PHE A 108 8.59 -6.51 2.55
CA PHE A 108 8.00 -7.74 3.06
C PHE A 108 9.11 -8.75 3.37
N PRO A 109 9.27 -9.20 4.63
CA PRO A 109 10.18 -10.30 4.95
C PRO A 109 9.81 -11.57 4.19
N SER A 110 10.75 -12.51 4.09
CA SER A 110 10.47 -13.80 3.49
C SER A 110 9.32 -14.55 4.19
N PHE A 111 8.55 -15.26 3.39
CA PHE A 111 7.34 -15.95 3.82
C PHE A 111 7.18 -17.28 3.10
N SER A 112 6.47 -18.21 3.74
CA SER A 112 6.23 -19.56 3.22
C SER A 112 4.93 -19.65 2.43
N SER A 113 3.88 -18.94 2.84
CA SER A 113 2.55 -18.98 2.22
C SER A 113 2.15 -17.62 1.67
N SER A 114 2.14 -16.59 2.52
CA SER A 114 1.75 -15.25 2.06
C SER A 114 2.18 -14.15 3.02
N SER A 115 2.29 -12.94 2.47
CA SER A 115 2.36 -11.72 3.25
C SER A 115 1.25 -10.74 2.86
N LEU A 116 0.66 -10.10 3.87
CA LEU A 116 -0.48 -9.20 3.75
C LEU A 116 -0.16 -7.83 4.36
N TYR A 117 -0.68 -6.78 3.74
CA TYR A 117 -0.61 -5.42 4.25
C TYR A 117 -1.85 -4.64 3.81
N ASP A 118 -2.40 -3.80 4.69
CA ASP A 118 -3.73 -3.21 4.53
C ASP A 118 -3.76 -1.71 4.89
N PRO A 119 -3.23 -0.85 4.02
CA PRO A 119 -3.17 0.60 4.24
C PRO A 119 -4.49 1.31 3.97
N VAL A 120 -4.55 2.56 4.44
CA VAL A 120 -5.66 3.48 4.17
C VAL A 120 -5.10 4.77 3.59
N ILE A 121 -5.79 5.34 2.61
CA ILE A 121 -5.59 6.72 2.16
C ILE A 121 -6.79 7.51 2.65
N SER A 122 -6.56 8.47 3.53
CA SER A 122 -7.60 9.42 3.95
C SER A 122 -7.57 10.65 3.07
N GLY A 123 -8.74 11.18 2.71
CA GLY A 123 -8.83 12.38 1.88
C GLY A 123 -10.26 12.69 1.45
N SER A 124 -10.50 13.91 0.97
CA SER A 124 -11.82 14.23 0.44
C SER A 124 -12.04 13.55 -0.91
N CYS A 125 -13.31 13.24 -1.22
CA CYS A 125 -13.68 12.63 -2.50
C CYS A 125 -13.18 13.41 -3.71
N THR A 126 -13.28 14.74 -3.66
CA THR A 126 -12.79 15.61 -4.74
C THR A 126 -11.28 15.51 -4.93
N GLU A 127 -10.51 15.42 -3.83
CA GLU A 127 -9.05 15.32 -3.91
C GLU A 127 -8.57 13.95 -4.38
N LEU A 128 -9.29 12.89 -4.04
CA LEU A 128 -8.98 11.53 -4.49
C LEU A 128 -9.61 11.22 -5.86
N GLY A 129 -10.30 12.18 -6.47
CA GLY A 129 -10.99 12.00 -7.75
C GLY A 129 -12.13 10.97 -7.69
N LEU A 130 -12.71 10.78 -6.50
CA LEU A 130 -13.84 9.89 -6.24
C LEU A 130 -15.16 10.65 -6.38
N ASP A 131 -16.15 10.02 -7.00
CA ASP A 131 -17.52 10.54 -7.01
C ASP A 131 -18.26 10.04 -5.75
N CYS A 132 -18.43 10.93 -4.77
CA CYS A 132 -19.18 10.66 -3.54
C CYS A 132 -20.54 11.36 -3.53
N SER A 133 -21.06 11.73 -4.70
CA SER A 133 -22.39 12.31 -4.86
C SER A 133 -23.43 11.23 -4.58
N GLY A 134 -23.77 11.01 -3.31
CA GLY A 134 -24.90 10.15 -2.96
C GLY A 134 -26.18 10.70 -3.56
N ASP A 135 -26.82 9.96 -4.47
CA ASP A 135 -28.21 10.23 -4.88
C ASP A 135 -29.08 10.12 -3.63
N SER A 136 -29.48 11.28 -3.11
CA SER A 136 -30.30 11.38 -1.92
C SER A 136 -31.76 11.14 -2.31
N THR A 137 -32.14 9.88 -2.47
CA THR A 137 -33.55 9.48 -2.37
C THR A 137 -33.74 8.54 -1.17
N ASP A 138 -34.53 9.02 -0.21
CA ASP A 138 -34.87 8.36 1.05
C ASP A 138 -35.30 6.89 0.84
N GLY A 139 -34.56 5.95 1.43
CA GLY A 139 -34.97 4.55 1.43
C GLY A 139 -33.93 3.56 1.96
N SER A 140 -33.88 3.42 3.29
CA SER A 140 -33.63 2.14 3.98
C SER A 140 -32.48 1.22 3.49
N ALA A 141 -31.32 1.36 4.16
CA ALA A 141 -30.26 0.37 4.37
C ALA A 141 -29.68 -0.38 3.15
N THR A 142 -28.42 -0.09 2.80
CA THR A 142 -27.32 -1.07 2.68
C THR A 142 -26.00 -0.34 2.41
N GLY A 143 -24.88 -0.97 2.77
CA GLY A 143 -23.56 -0.36 3.04
C GLY A 143 -23.04 0.64 2.01
N ALA A 144 -22.30 1.63 2.52
CA ALA A 144 -21.37 2.41 1.71
C ALA A 144 -20.44 1.42 1.00
N GLU A 145 -20.55 1.33 -0.33
CA GLU A 145 -19.61 0.57 -1.14
C GLU A 145 -18.27 1.30 -1.14
N SER A 146 -17.36 0.88 -0.26
CA SER A 146 -15.93 1.15 -0.46
C SER A 146 -15.51 0.44 -1.74
N THR A 147 -15.13 1.21 -2.76
CA THR A 147 -14.45 0.68 -3.93
C THR A 147 -13.08 0.16 -3.50
N SER A 148 -13.00 -1.12 -3.11
CA SER A 148 -11.75 -1.76 -2.74
C SER A 148 -10.93 -2.04 -4.02
N ALA A 149 -9.84 -1.32 -4.21
CA ALA A 149 -8.82 -1.69 -5.19
C ALA A 149 -7.92 -2.78 -4.57
N SER A 150 -7.69 -3.88 -5.28
CA SER A 150 -6.79 -4.94 -4.84
C SER A 150 -5.58 -5.00 -5.77
N ALA A 151 -4.38 -4.76 -5.22
CA ALA A 151 -3.14 -4.99 -5.94
C ALA A 151 -2.68 -6.43 -5.69
N THR A 152 -2.89 -7.31 -6.67
CA THR A 152 -2.37 -8.68 -6.63
C THR A 152 -1.03 -8.72 -7.33
N VAL A 153 0.04 -9.04 -6.59
CA VAL A 153 1.38 -9.19 -7.16
C VAL A 153 1.80 -10.65 -6.99
N GLY A 154 1.78 -11.40 -8.10
CA GLY A 154 2.41 -12.71 -8.21
C GLY A 154 3.76 -12.62 -8.94
N ALA A 155 4.54 -13.69 -8.93
CA ALA A 155 5.79 -13.78 -9.67
C ALA A 155 5.54 -13.56 -11.19
N GLY A 156 5.77 -12.33 -11.67
CA GLY A 156 5.51 -11.90 -13.05
C GLY A 156 4.27 -11.03 -13.28
N ALA A 157 3.59 -10.54 -12.24
CA ALA A 157 2.37 -9.74 -12.38
C ALA A 157 2.60 -8.22 -12.41
N VAL A 158 1.87 -7.56 -13.33
CA VAL A 158 1.63 -6.11 -13.35
C VAL A 158 0.56 -5.80 -12.31
N ALA A 159 0.80 -4.85 -11.41
CA ALA A 159 -0.19 -4.46 -10.41
C ALA A 159 -1.43 -3.85 -11.08
N ALA A 160 -2.62 -4.34 -10.70
CA ALA A 160 -3.88 -3.73 -11.07
C ALA A 160 -4.01 -2.36 -10.40
N ALA A 161 -4.38 -1.36 -11.21
CA ALA A 161 -4.34 0.07 -10.92
C ALA A 161 -5.13 0.47 -9.65
N LEU A 162 -4.46 1.18 -8.74
CA LEU A 162 -5.14 2.25 -7.99
C LEU A 162 -5.49 3.36 -8.99
N ALA A 163 -6.70 3.90 -8.87
CA ALA A 163 -7.31 4.89 -9.76
C ALA A 163 -6.29 5.84 -10.44
N ALA A 164 -6.14 5.69 -11.75
CA ALA A 164 -5.52 6.60 -12.74
C ALA A 164 -4.10 7.18 -12.52
N ALA A 165 -3.43 7.02 -11.36
CA ALA A 165 -2.17 7.73 -11.09
C ALA A 165 -1.14 6.96 -10.24
N ALA A 166 -1.31 5.65 -10.03
CA ALA A 166 -0.37 4.85 -9.28
C ALA A 166 0.30 3.76 -10.13
N THR A 167 1.63 3.64 -10.03
CA THR A 167 2.39 2.50 -10.57
C THR A 167 2.93 1.67 -9.42
N ALA A 168 2.97 0.35 -9.58
CA ALA A 168 3.61 -0.52 -8.60
C ALA A 168 4.66 -1.43 -9.25
N SER A 169 5.72 -1.73 -8.52
CA SER A 169 6.81 -2.61 -8.95
C SER A 169 7.33 -3.40 -7.77
N ALA A 170 7.46 -4.73 -7.94
CA ALA A 170 7.96 -5.61 -6.89
C ALA A 170 9.22 -6.35 -7.34
N TYR A 171 10.21 -6.46 -6.46
CA TYR A 171 11.45 -7.19 -6.72
C TYR A 171 12.00 -7.83 -5.44
N ILE A 172 12.78 -8.90 -5.63
CA ILE A 172 13.52 -9.56 -4.56
C ILE A 172 14.79 -8.74 -4.28
N VAL A 173 15.09 -8.54 -3.00
CA VAL A 173 16.33 -7.93 -2.50
C VAL A 173 17.10 -8.89 -1.61
#